data_AF-A0A0F9G2C8-F1
#
_entry.id   AF-A0A0F9G2C8-F1
#
_cell.length_a   1.000
_cell.length_b   1.000
_cell.length_c   1.000
_cell.angle_alpha   90.00
_cell.angle_beta   90.00
_cell.angle_gamma   90.00
#
_symmetry.space_group_name_H-M   'P 1'
#
loop_
_entity.id
_entity.type
_entity.pdbx_description
1 polymer ?
#
loop_
_entity_poly.entity_id
_entity_poly.type
_entity_poly.pdbx_seq_one_letter_code
_entity_poly.pdbx_strand_id
1 'polypeptide(L)'
;MSVAEPFPEFAIPEKYAGYAEDFALWMEEHGVVQIREVGIRPFADTIWPFQKGLAETFQNDPRIVILKARQLGVSTIAMHFAYWLCRFGEPNSQHILILSKS
;
A
#
# COMPACT_ATOMS: atom_id res chain seq x y z
N MET A 1 -25.16 11.04 -25.23
CA MET A 1 -23.83 10.68 -24.71
C MET A 1 -23.84 11.12 -23.25
N SER A 2 -24.05 10.18 -22.33
CA SER A 2 -24.11 10.49 -20.89
C SER A 2 -22.71 10.85 -20.43
N VAL A 3 -22.50 12.07 -19.98
CA VAL A 3 -21.28 12.46 -19.26
C VAL A 3 -21.32 11.62 -17.98
N ALA A 4 -20.30 10.78 -17.75
CA ALA A 4 -20.18 10.06 -16.49
C ALA A 4 -20.19 11.09 -15.37
N GLU A 5 -21.02 10.89 -14.35
CA GLU A 5 -20.99 11.74 -13.16
C GLU A 5 -19.55 11.75 -12.60
N PRO A 6 -19.02 12.92 -12.21
CA PRO A 6 -17.70 12.97 -11.61
C PRO A 6 -17.67 12.02 -10.42
N PHE A 7 -16.62 11.19 -10.34
CA PHE A 7 -16.40 10.36 -9.16
C PHE A 7 -16.50 11.25 -7.92
N PRO A 8 -17.26 10.86 -6.88
CA PRO A 8 -17.44 11.70 -5.71
C PRO A 8 -16.06 12.06 -5.16
N GLU A 9 -15.87 13.34 -4.86
CA GLU A 9 -14.64 13.86 -4.28
C GLU A 9 -14.50 13.26 -2.88
N PHE A 10 -13.77 12.14 -2.78
CA PHE A 10 -13.50 11.47 -1.51
C PHE A 10 -12.45 12.29 -0.75
N ALA A 11 -12.88 13.38 -0.13
CA ALA A 11 -12.04 14.13 0.80
C ALA A 11 -11.47 13.15 1.83
N ILE A 12 -10.13 13.13 1.96
CA ILE A 12 -9.45 12.34 2.98
C ILE A 12 -9.86 12.94 4.33
N PRO A 13 -10.56 12.21 5.21
CA PRO A 13 -10.89 12.74 6.53
C PRO A 13 -9.61 13.18 7.25
N GLU A 14 -9.65 14.30 7.97
CA GLU A 14 -8.47 14.92 8.61
C GLU A 14 -7.68 13.96 9.49
N LYS A 15 -8.35 13.01 10.15
CA LYS A 15 -7.71 11.93 10.92
C LYS A 15 -6.78 11.02 10.11
N TYR A 16 -6.82 11.09 8.78
CA TYR A 16 -5.95 10.33 7.89
C TYR A 16 -4.90 11.20 7.17
N ALA A 17 -4.83 12.50 7.47
CA ALA A 17 -3.89 13.42 6.80
C ALA A 17 -2.43 12.97 6.98
N GLY A 18 -2.05 12.55 8.20
CA GLY A 18 -0.69 12.03 8.46
C GLY A 18 -0.36 10.75 7.69
N TYR A 19 -1.36 9.94 7.35
CA TYR A 19 -1.14 8.70 6.59
C TYR A 19 -1.01 8.92 5.09
N ALA A 20 -1.49 10.06 4.57
CA ALA A 20 -1.30 10.42 3.17
C ALA A 20 0.17 10.77 2.87
N GLU A 21 0.95 11.13 3.90
CA GLU A 21 2.35 11.52 3.78
C GLU A 21 3.33 10.39 4.14
N ASP A 22 2.87 9.35 4.84
CA ASP A 22 3.71 8.26 5.34
C ASP A 22 3.06 6.89 5.09
N PHE A 23 3.56 6.21 4.06
CA PHE A 23 3.13 4.86 3.69
C PHE A 23 3.51 3.82 4.75
N ALA A 24 4.69 3.95 5.36
CA ALA A 24 5.16 2.97 6.34
C ALA A 24 4.29 3.02 7.59
N LEU A 25 3.96 4.21 8.07
CA LEU A 25 3.01 4.42 9.17
C LEU A 25 1.61 3.93 8.80
N TRP A 26 1.11 4.27 7.62
CA TRP A 26 -0.19 3.79 7.16
C TRP A 26 -0.25 2.25 7.13
N MET A 27 0.78 1.60 6.60
CA MET A 27 0.84 0.14 6.50
C MET A 27 0.92 -0.51 7.88
N GLU A 28 1.66 0.08 8.82
CA GLU A 28 1.77 -0.42 10.19
C GLU A 28 0.41 -0.36 10.91
N GLU A 29 -0.30 0.77 10.83
CA GLU A 29 -1.55 0.99 11.58
C GLU A 29 -2.82 0.45 10.90
N HIS A 30 -2.82 0.36 9.56
CA HIS A 30 -3.99 0.00 8.78
C HIS A 30 -3.80 -1.18 7.82
N GLY A 31 -2.56 -1.62 7.59
CA GLY A 31 -2.28 -2.78 6.78
C GLY A 31 -2.79 -4.06 7.42
N VAL A 32 -3.16 -5.02 6.58
CA VAL A 32 -3.58 -6.36 7.02
C VAL A 32 -2.87 -7.45 6.23
N VAL A 33 -2.64 -8.59 6.87
CA VAL A 33 -2.09 -9.78 6.22
C VAL A 33 -3.01 -10.98 6.45
N GLN A 34 -3.31 -11.70 5.38
CA GLN A 34 -3.95 -13.00 5.48
C GLN A 34 -2.90 -14.07 5.75
N ILE A 35 -2.95 -14.65 6.94
CA ILE A 35 -2.10 -15.77 7.32
C ILE A 35 -2.90 -17.06 7.15
N ARG A 36 -2.29 -18.07 6.51
CA ARG A 36 -2.89 -19.40 6.34
C ARG A 36 -3.20 -19.98 7.72
N GLU A 37 -4.38 -20.58 7.88
CA GLU A 37 -4.88 -21.21 9.13
C GLU A 37 -5.15 -20.25 10.31
N VAL A 38 -4.56 -19.05 10.34
CA VAL A 38 -4.77 -18.06 11.40
C VAL A 38 -5.87 -17.04 11.06
N GLY A 39 -5.99 -16.66 9.79
CA GLY A 39 -6.94 -15.63 9.35
C GLY A 39 -6.27 -14.27 9.07
N ILE A 40 -7.09 -13.23 8.99
CA ILE A 40 -6.65 -11.84 8.80
C ILE A 40 -6.03 -11.33 10.09
N ARG A 41 -4.85 -10.73 10.01
CA ARG A 41 -4.17 -10.08 11.14
C ARG A 41 -3.72 -8.67 10.77
N PRO A 42 -3.74 -7.72 11.72
CA PRO A 42 -3.10 -6.42 11.53
C PRO A 42 -1.61 -6.56 11.23
N PHE A 43 -1.06 -5.69 10.38
CA PHE A 43 0.39 -5.65 10.15
C PHE A 43 1.15 -5.30 11.44
N ALA A 44 0.64 -4.38 12.27
CA ALA A 44 1.25 -4.02 13.56
C ALA A 44 1.63 -5.25 14.43
N ASP A 45 0.84 -6.32 14.40
CA ASP A 45 1.10 -7.54 15.19
C ASP A 45 2.23 -8.41 14.63
N THR A 46 2.58 -8.23 13.35
CA THR A 46 3.36 -9.19 12.56
C THR A 46 4.49 -8.56 11.74
N ILE A 47 4.57 -7.23 11.72
CA ILE A 47 5.53 -6.49 10.90
C ILE A 47 6.95 -6.71 11.39
N TRP A 48 7.83 -7.11 10.48
CA TRP A 48 9.25 -7.21 10.75
C TRP A 48 9.95 -5.87 10.51
N PRO A 49 11.03 -5.54 11.24
CA PRO A 49 11.75 -4.28 11.05
C PRO A 49 12.17 -4.01 9.59
N PHE A 50 12.58 -5.05 8.85
CA PHE A 50 12.95 -4.89 7.45
C PHE A 50 11.76 -4.52 6.55
N GLN A 51 10.53 -4.93 6.90
CA GLN A 51 9.33 -4.63 6.11
C GLN A 51 8.96 -3.16 6.25
N LYS A 52 9.19 -2.56 7.41
CA LYS A 52 9.04 -1.11 7.63
C LYS A 52 10.03 -0.32 6.79
N GLY A 53 11.33 -0.65 6.86
CA GLY A 53 12.34 -0.02 6.02
C GLY A 53 12.10 -0.24 4.51
N LEU A 54 11.55 -1.41 4.13
CA LEU A 54 11.14 -1.64 2.76
C LEU A 54 9.96 -0.75 2.35
N ALA A 55 8.96 -0.54 3.20
CA ALA A 55 7.87 0.39 2.92
C ALA A 55 8.38 1.83 2.70
N GLU A 56 9.31 2.29 3.55
CA GLU A 56 9.98 3.58 3.35
C GLU A 56 10.71 3.64 1.99
N THR A 57 11.38 2.55 1.59
CA THR A 57 12.01 2.45 0.26
C THR A 57 10.98 2.56 -0.86
N PHE A 58 9.84 1.86 -0.76
CA PHE A 58 8.74 1.94 -1.74
C PHE A 58 8.24 3.36 -1.97
N GLN A 59 8.13 4.15 -0.90
CA GLN A 59 7.68 5.54 -0.99
C GLN A 59 8.73 6.48 -1.60
N ASN A 60 9.99 6.31 -1.22
CA ASN A 60 11.04 7.28 -1.55
C ASN A 60 11.74 7.00 -2.89
N ASP A 61 11.76 5.74 -3.34
CA ASP A 61 12.47 5.35 -4.55
C ASP A 61 11.51 5.07 -5.72
N PRO A 62 11.54 5.86 -6.80
CA PRO A 62 10.61 5.66 -7.93
C PRO A 62 10.92 4.41 -8.76
N ARG A 63 12.08 3.77 -8.54
CA ARG A 63 12.55 2.59 -9.28
C ARG A 63 13.29 1.65 -8.34
N ILE A 64 12.70 0.51 -8.05
CA ILE A 64 13.23 -0.44 -7.08
C ILE A 64 13.43 -1.80 -7.76
N VAL A 65 14.61 -2.37 -7.56
CA VAL A 65 14.90 -3.77 -7.90
C VAL A 65 15.23 -4.50 -6.60
N ILE A 66 14.41 -5.49 -6.24
CA ILE A 66 14.53 -6.19 -4.96
C ILE A 66 15.10 -7.59 -5.21
N LEU A 67 16.32 -7.83 -4.73
CA LEU A 67 16.85 -9.18 -4.55
C LEU A 67 16.39 -9.71 -3.18
N LYS A 68 15.56 -10.75 -3.17
CA LYS A 68 14.90 -11.21 -1.94
C LYS A 68 14.83 -12.73 -1.80
N ALA A 69 14.91 -13.20 -0.56
CA ALA A 69 14.62 -14.59 -0.20
C ALA A 69 13.11 -14.89 -0.29
N ARG A 70 12.75 -16.18 -0.32
CA ARG A 70 11.33 -16.59 -0.33
C ARG A 70 10.64 -16.25 1.01
N GLN A 71 9.31 -16.14 0.98
CA GLN A 71 8.45 -15.99 2.16
C GLN A 71 8.65 -14.71 3.00
N LEU A 72 9.25 -13.65 2.42
CA LEU A 72 9.42 -12.36 3.10
C LEU A 72 8.19 -11.43 3.04
N GLY A 73 7.12 -11.81 2.34
CA GLY A 73 5.91 -10.97 2.25
C GLY A 73 6.04 -9.70 1.39
N VAL A 74 7.10 -9.58 0.56
CA VAL A 74 7.34 -8.40 -0.28
C VAL A 74 6.16 -8.06 -1.21
N SER A 75 5.48 -9.07 -1.76
CA SER A 75 4.29 -8.86 -2.59
C SER A 75 3.16 -8.22 -1.81
N THR A 76 2.99 -8.56 -0.54
CA THR A 76 1.97 -7.97 0.33
C THR A 76 2.23 -6.48 0.53
N ILE A 77 3.49 -6.09 0.76
CA ILE A 77 3.90 -4.68 0.89
C ILE A 77 3.65 -3.94 -0.44
N ALA A 78 4.02 -4.53 -1.57
CA ALA A 78 3.77 -3.94 -2.89
C ALA A 78 2.27 -3.69 -3.16
N MET A 79 1.39 -4.61 -2.73
CA MET A 79 -0.07 -4.42 -2.87
C MET A 79 -0.60 -3.34 -1.93
N HIS A 80 -0.09 -3.25 -0.70
CA HIS A 80 -0.43 -2.17 0.23
C HIS A 80 0.02 -0.82 -0.32
N PHE A 81 1.21 -0.75 -0.91
CA PHE A 81 1.71 0.48 -1.54
C PHE A 81 0.85 0.89 -2.74
N ALA A 82 0.48 -0.06 -3.60
CA ALA A 82 -0.44 0.20 -4.70
C ALA A 82 -1.78 0.76 -4.19
N TYR A 83 -2.36 0.15 -3.16
CA TYR A 83 -3.59 0.65 -2.56
C TYR A 83 -3.42 2.05 -1.97
N TRP A 84 -2.32 2.29 -1.24
CA TRP A 84 -1.99 3.58 -0.65
C TRP A 84 -1.90 4.69 -1.71
N LEU A 85 -1.23 4.42 -2.83
CA LEU A 85 -1.18 5.32 -3.98
C LEU A 85 -2.58 5.63 -4.55
N CYS A 86 -3.44 4.61 -4.72
CA CYS A 86 -4.81 4.82 -5.16
C CYS A 86 -5.65 5.63 -4.15
N ARG A 87 -5.35 5.50 -2.86
CA ARG A 87 -6.17 6.07 -1.79
C ARG A 87 -5.83 7.52 -1.47
N PHE A 88 -4.55 7.87 -1.53
CA PHE A 88 -4.01 9.15 -1.07
C PHE A 88 -3.33 9.94 -2.18
N GLY A 89 -3.15 9.35 -3.35
CA GLY A 89 -2.60 10.03 -4.49
C GLY A 89 -3.56 11.05 -5.12
N GLU A 90 -2.99 11.96 -5.91
CA GLU A 90 -3.74 13.02 -6.62
C GLU A 90 -4.91 12.43 -7.44
N PRO A 91 -6.15 12.95 -7.30
CA PRO A 91 -7.31 12.42 -8.00
C PRO A 91 -7.10 12.28 -9.51
N ASN A 92 -7.48 11.13 -10.06
CA ASN A 92 -7.34 10.78 -11.49
C ASN A 92 -5.90 10.72 -12.03
N SER A 93 -4.87 10.65 -11.17
CA SER A 93 -3.46 10.62 -11.62
C SER A 93 -2.79 9.24 -11.51
N GLN A 94 -3.30 8.34 -10.66
CA GLN A 94 -2.70 7.01 -10.48
C GLN A 94 -3.28 5.97 -11.43
N HIS A 95 -2.44 5.47 -12.32
CA HIS A 95 -2.67 4.23 -13.06
C HIS A 95 -1.70 3.17 -12.56
N ILE A 96 -2.22 2.11 -11.94
CA ILE A 96 -1.40 1.05 -11.35
C ILE A 96 -1.54 -0.23 -12.18
N LEU A 97 -0.41 -0.72 -12.70
CA LEU A 97 -0.31 -2.00 -13.39
C LEU A 97 0.50 -2.98 -12.55
N ILE A 98 -0.12 -4.10 -12.17
CA ILE A 98 0.53 -5.18 -11.45
C ILE A 98 0.65 -6.37 -12.40
N LEU A 99 1.88 -6.83 -12.63
CA LEU A 99 2.18 -7.98 -13.46
C LEU A 99 2.79 -9.09 -12.60
N SER A 100 2.33 -10.31 -12.82
CA SER A 100 2.93 -11.52 -12.27
C SER A 100 3.01 -12.55 -13.38
N LYS A 101 4.07 -13.38 -13.35
CA LYS A 101 4.12 -14.59 -14.17
C LYS A 101 3.37 -15.69 -13.43
N SER A 102 2.41 -16.31 -14.12
CA SER A 102 1.70 -17.52 -13.67
C SER A 102 2.55 -18.77 -13.85
#